data_AF-R6DJE1-F1
#
_entry.id   AF-R6DJE1-F1
#
_cell.length_a   1.000
_cell.length_b   1.000
_cell.length_c   1.000
_cell.angle_alpha   90.00
_cell.angle_beta   90.00
_cell.angle_gamma   90.00
#
_symmetry.space_group_name_H-M   'P 1'
#
loop_
_entity.id
_entity.type
_entity.pdbx_description
1 polymer ?
#
loop_
_entity_poly.entity_id
_entity_poly.type
_entity_poly.pdbx_seq_one_letter_code
_entity_poly.pdbx_strand_id
1 'polypeptide(L)' 'MPNLFDDHPLFQIDGNFGVTAGIAEMLVQSHEKEVHFLPTLPKEWTDGKVEGLCLCGEKVLKALEWKDGKIVRCEVEEI' A
#
# COMPACT_ATOMS: atom_id res chain seq x y z
N MET A 1 -0.37 5.86 -23.14
CA MET A 1 0.64 5.13 -23.95
C MET A 1 0.57 3.62 -23.69
N PRO A 2 0.98 2.71 -24.60
CA PRO A 2 0.87 1.26 -24.39
C PRO A 2 1.88 0.67 -23.38
N ASN A 3 2.83 1.48 -22.90
CA ASN A 3 3.95 1.08 -22.04
C ASN A 3 3.71 1.36 -20.54
N LEU A 4 2.47 1.63 -20.13
CA LEU A 4 2.08 1.98 -18.75
C LEU A 4 2.74 3.26 -18.20
N PHE A 5 3.32 4.10 -19.06
CA PHE A 5 3.71 5.45 -18.66
C PHE A 5 2.47 6.31 -18.45
N ASP A 6 2.53 7.13 -17.39
CA ASP A 6 1.51 8.12 -17.13
C ASP A 6 1.38 9.10 -18.31
N ASP A 7 0.14 9.48 -18.57
CA ASP A 7 -0.30 10.07 -19.83
C ASP A 7 -1.12 11.34 -19.58
N HIS A 8 -0.58 12.24 -18.76
CA HIS A 8 -0.86 13.66 -18.91
C HIS A 8 -0.03 14.14 -20.12
N PRO A 9 -0.61 14.53 -21.28
CA PRO A 9 0.20 14.78 -22.48
C PRO A 9 1.26 15.88 -22.21
N LEU A 10 2.59 15.66 -22.24
CA LEU A 10 3.47 14.52 -22.57
C LEU A 10 3.89 13.69 -21.32
N PHE A 11 4.38 12.44 -21.47
CA PHE A 11 4.88 11.57 -20.38
C PHE A 11 5.53 12.32 -19.21
N GLN A 12 4.97 12.11 -18.01
CA GLN A 12 5.53 12.57 -16.75
C GLN A 12 5.63 11.39 -15.78
N ILE A 13 6.76 11.22 -15.10
CA ILE A 13 6.98 10.04 -14.26
C ILE A 13 6.33 10.17 -12.87
N ASP A 14 5.86 11.36 -12.52
CA ASP A 14 5.19 11.66 -11.25
C ASP A 14 3.92 10.83 -11.07
N GLY A 15 3.09 10.65 -12.10
CA GLY A 15 1.91 9.79 -12.03
C GLY A 15 2.22 8.31 -11.74
N ASN A 16 3.31 7.77 -12.30
CA ASN A 16 3.74 6.39 -12.04
C ASN A 16 4.19 6.19 -10.58
N PHE A 17 4.94 7.15 -10.03
CA PHE A 17 5.33 7.09 -8.61
C PHE A 17 4.16 7.39 -7.69
N GLY A 18 3.30 8.33 -8.06
CA GLY A 18 2.10 8.70 -7.33
C GLY A 18 1.11 7.55 -7.18
N VAL A 19 0.84 6.79 -8.26
CA VAL A 19 -0.05 5.62 -8.16
C VAL A 19 0.53 4.53 -7.27
N THR A 20 1.85 4.30 -7.32
CA THR A 20 2.52 3.32 -6.47
C THR A 20 2.42 3.71 -4.99
N ALA A 21 2.70 4.98 -4.67
CA ALA A 21 2.55 5.51 -3.32
C ALA A 21 1.08 5.48 -2.84
N GLY A 22 0.13 5.84 -3.71
CA GLY A 22 -1.30 5.80 -3.41
C GLY A 22 -1.80 4.38 -3.10
N ILE A 23 -1.33 3.36 -3.84
CA ILE A 23 -1.64 1.96 -3.54
C ILE A 23 -1.10 1.56 -2.16
N ALA A 24 0.13 1.95 -1.82
CA ALA A 24 0.68 1.69 -0.49
C ALA A 24 -0.16 2.35 0.61
N GLU A 25 -0.52 3.62 0.46
CA GLU A 25 -1.33 4.38 1.44
C GLU A 25 -2.78 3.90 1.58
N MET A 26 -3.35 3.25 0.55
CA MET A 26 -4.66 2.59 0.67
C MET A 26 -4.59 1.35 1.56
N LEU A 27 -3.44 0.67 1.58
CA LEU A 27 -3.22 -0.56 2.32
C LEU A 27 -2.68 -0.31 3.72
N VAL A 28 -1.81 0.69 3.90
CA VAL A 28 -1.18 1.00 5.18
C VAL A 28 -0.86 2.49 5.28
N GLN A 29 -1.16 3.08 6.43
CA GLN A 29 -0.73 4.44 6.79
C GLN A 29 0.06 4.37 8.10
N SER A 30 1.22 5.01 8.17
CA SER A 30 2.07 5.03 9.37
C SER A 30 2.59 6.42 9.74
N HIS A 31 2.02 7.47 9.17
CA HIS A 31 2.49 8.85 9.34
C HIS A 31 1.93 9.54 10.60
N GLU A 32 0.95 8.93 11.28
CA GLU A 32 0.41 9.42 12.55
C GLU A 32 1.09 8.75 13.76
N LYS A 33 0.45 8.80 14.94
CA LYS A 33 0.97 8.15 16.17
C LYS A 33 0.80 6.63 16.15
N GLU A 34 0.03 6.10 15.22
CA GLU A 34 -0.26 4.68 15.08
C GLU A 34 -0.19 4.22 13.62
N VAL A 35 -0.17 2.91 13.43
CA VAL A 35 -0.20 2.28 12.10
C VAL A 35 -1.63 1.85 11.81
N HIS A 36 -2.19 2.35 10.72
CA HIS A 36 -3.51 1.96 10.24
C HIS A 36 -3.36 0.94 9.11
N PHE A 37 -3.93 -0.25 9.30
CA PHE A 37 -3.98 -1.29 8.28
C PHE A 37 -5.33 -1.25 7.57
N LEU A 38 -5.29 -1.36 6.23
CA LEU A 38 -6.44 -1.30 5.33
C LEU A 38 -7.34 -0.06 5.56
N PRO A 39 -6.78 1.15 5.74
CA PRO A 39 -7.57 2.34 6.08
C PRO A 39 -8.62 2.69 5.02
N THR A 40 -8.32 2.41 3.75
CA THR A 40 -9.19 2.74 2.60
C THR A 40 -9.17 1.65 1.53
N LEU A 41 -9.24 0.39 1.95
CA LEU A 41 -9.27 -0.77 1.04
C LEU A 41 -10.44 -0.68 0.03
N PRO A 42 -10.18 -0.72 -1.29
CA PRO A 42 -11.22 -0.81 -2.30
C PRO A 42 -12.12 -2.03 -2.08
N LYS A 43 -13.44 -1.87 -2.28
CA LYS A 43 -14.41 -2.95 -2.06
C LYS A 43 -14.19 -4.14 -3.00
N GLU A 44 -13.56 -3.89 -4.14
CA GLU A 44 -13.20 -4.86 -5.15
C GLU A 44 -12.04 -5.77 -4.72
N TRP A 45 -11.23 -5.34 -3.74
CA TRP A 45 -10.09 -6.10 -3.21
C TRP A 45 -10.52 -6.92 -2.00
N THR A 46 -11.43 -7.87 -2.20
CA THR A 46 -11.99 -8.68 -1.11
C THR A 46 -10.94 -9.51 -0.37
N ASP A 47 -9.96 -10.02 -1.11
CA ASP A 47 -8.90 -10.88 -0.61
C ASP A 47 -7.57 -10.43 -1.18
N GLY A 48 -6.51 -10.52 -0.39
CA GLY A 48 -5.19 -10.16 -0.86
C GLY A 48 -4.13 -10.21 0.22
N LYS A 49 -2.91 -9.85 -0.20
CA LYS A 49 -1.76 -9.74 0.67
C LYS A 49 -0.77 -8.70 0.20
N VAL A 50 -0.05 -8.10 1.15
CA VAL A 50 1.08 -7.22 0.90
C VAL A 50 2.20 -7.50 1.92
N GLU A 51 3.44 -7.40 1.45
CA GLU A 51 4.65 -7.74 2.19
C GLU A 51 5.74 -6.72 1.81
N GLY A 52 6.63 -6.40 2.75
CA GLY A 52 7.82 -5.57 2.51
C GLY A 52 7.60 -4.05 2.57
N LEU A 53 6.43 -3.56 2.98
CA LEU A 53 6.22 -2.11 3.15
C LEU A 53 7.00 -1.60 4.37
N CYS A 54 7.78 -0.54 4.17
CA CYS A 54 8.42 0.18 5.27
C CYS A 54 7.39 1.02 6.01
N LEU A 55 7.42 0.95 7.34
CA LEU A 55 6.60 1.76 8.23
C LEU A 55 7.50 2.79 8.93
N CYS A 56 6.93 3.90 9.37
CA CYS A 56 7.66 4.87 10.17
C CYS A 56 8.15 4.24 11.49
N GLY A 57 9.36 4.63 11.92
CA GLY A 57 9.98 4.15 13.16
C GLY A 57 10.67 2.79 13.03
N GLU A 58 11.50 2.63 11.99
CA GLU A 58 12.39 1.46 11.80
C GLU A 58 11.64 0.12 11.81
N LYS A 59 10.49 0.08 11.11
CA LYS A 59 9.62 -1.10 11.05
C LYS A 59 9.36 -1.53 9.62
N VAL A 60 9.18 -2.82 9.40
CA VAL A 60 8.76 -3.40 8.13
C VAL A 60 7.57 -4.32 8.33
N LEU A 61 6.59 -4.18 7.44
CA LEU A 61 5.46 -5.08 7.34
C LEU A 61 5.89 -6.37 6.64
N LYS A 62 6.14 -7.43 7.41
CA LYS A 62 6.52 -8.74 6.85
C LYS A 62 5.35 -9.43 6.18
N ALA A 63 4.14 -9.27 6.74
CA ALA A 63 2.93 -9.77 6.13
C ALA A 63 1.71 -8.96 6.58
N LEU A 64 0.85 -8.63 5.62
CA LEU A 64 -0.54 -8.26 5.85
C LEU A 64 -1.40 -9.04 4.87
N GLU A 65 -2.27 -9.89 5.38
CA GLU A 65 -3.21 -10.67 4.58
C GLU A 65 -4.63 -10.38 5.02
N TRP A 66 -5.56 -10.31 4.07
CA TRP A 66 -6.97 -10.09 4.34
C TRP A 66 -7.85 -11.01 3.51
N LYS A 67 -9.02 -11.31 4.07
CA LYS A 67 -10.12 -12.05 3.43
C LYS A 67 -11.45 -11.40 3.78
N ASP A 68 -12.34 -11.33 2.79
CA ASP A 68 -13.62 -10.61 2.91
C ASP A 68 -13.46 -9.19 3.50
N GLY A 69 -12.38 -8.49 3.11
CA GLY A 69 -12.02 -7.16 3.60
C GLY A 69 -11.58 -7.09 5.07
N LYS A 70 -11.31 -8.24 5.70
CA LYS A 70 -10.87 -8.34 7.11
C LYS A 70 -9.47 -8.92 7.21
N ILE A 71 -8.65 -8.33 8.07
CA ILE A 71 -7.29 -8.80 8.34
C ILE A 71 -7.35 -10.20 8.94
N VAL A 72 -6.63 -11.14 8.32
CA VAL A 72 -6.46 -12.51 8.82
C VAL A 72 -5.03 -12.79 9.28
N ARG A 73 -4.06 -11.97 8.85
CA ARG A 73 -2.66 -12.04 9.27
C ARG A 73 -2.03 -10.66 9.25
N CYS A 74 -1.26 -10.33 10.28
CA CYS A 74 -0.46 -9.10 10.36
C CYS A 74 0.83 -9.40 11.13
N GLU A 75 1.98 -9.18 10.50
CA GLU A 75 3.31 -9.40 11.07
C GLU A 75 4.21 -8.20 10.76
N VAL A 76 4.71 -7.55 11.82
CA VAL A 76 5.62 -6.41 11.74
C VAL A 76 6.94 -6.78 12.42
N GLU A 77 8.05 -6.41 11.78
CA GLU A 77 9.42 -6.59 12.26
C GLU A 77 10.04 -5.22 12.55
N GLU A 78 10.70 -5.09 13.70
CA GLU A 78 11.55 -3.94 14.01
C GLU A 78 12.96 -4.20 13.44
N ILE A 79 13.56 -3.17 12.82
CA ILE A 79 14.90 -3.19 12.22
C ILE A 79 15.92 -2.66 13.21
#